data_AF-A0A150G8P9-F1
#
_entry.id   AF-A0A150G8P9-F1
#
_cell.length_a   1.000
_cell.length_b   1.000
_cell.length_c   1.000
_cell.angle_alpha   90.00
_cell.angle_beta   90.00
_cell.angle_gamma   90.00
#
_symmetry.space_group_name_H-M   'P 1'
#
loop_
_entity.id
_entity.type
_entity.pdbx_description
1 polymer ?
#
loop_
_entity_poly.entity_id
_entity_poly.type
_entity_poly.pdbx_seq_one_letter_code
_entity_poly.pdbx_strand_id
1 'polypeptide(L)'
;MDLARRRQLLCLAAASGVVPNLSAALQAAGCAPVYDVFLAAAAAGQLAACRWFLQQGCPIPHDDGQAYMAACCNGDMATAVLRRRLGVPWGPPGEAVYDAVERSPLPMLRWLLEAGCPAGPSVDLASGRAIGRCEGWELLSRHLEEQRQLQSRARDAGRRCAIC
;
A
#
# COMPACT_ATOMS: atom_id res chain seq x y z
N MET A 1 3.59 24.41 -27.69
CA MET A 1 3.03 23.38 -26.78
C MET A 1 3.66 23.62 -25.41
N ASP A 2 2.88 24.10 -24.45
CA ASP A 2 3.32 24.41 -23.09
C ASP A 2 3.61 23.14 -22.27
N LEU A 3 4.54 23.22 -21.32
CA LEU A 3 5.02 22.11 -20.49
C LEU A 3 3.88 21.50 -19.66
N ALA A 4 2.94 22.35 -19.21
CA ALA A 4 1.74 21.93 -18.49
C ALA A 4 0.84 21.01 -19.33
N ARG A 5 0.61 21.35 -20.61
CA ARG A 5 -0.20 20.51 -21.52
C ARG A 5 0.48 19.18 -21.83
N ARG A 6 1.81 19.17 -22.01
CA ARG A 6 2.57 17.92 -22.21
C ARG A 6 2.41 17.00 -21.01
N ARG A 7 2.55 17.54 -19.79
CA ARG A 7 2.39 16.78 -18.54
C ARG A 7 0.96 16.27 -18.34
N GLN A 8 -0.05 17.06 -18.67
CA GLN A 8 -1.45 16.64 -18.61
C GLN A 8 -1.76 15.48 -19.57
N LEU A 9 -1.25 15.56 -20.82
CA LEU A 9 -1.38 14.47 -21.79
C LEU A 9 -0.74 13.18 -21.28
N LEU A 10 0.45 13.27 -20.68
CA LEU A 10 1.15 12.13 -20.08
C LEU A 10 0.34 11.50 -18.94
N CYS A 11 -0.20 12.30 -18.01
CA CYS A 11 -1.03 11.79 -16.92
C CYS A 11 -2.29 11.08 -17.44
N LEU A 12 -2.95 11.62 -18.47
CA LEU A 12 -4.12 10.99 -19.08
C LEU A 12 -3.77 9.68 -19.78
N ALA A 13 -2.66 9.64 -20.52
CA ALA A 13 -2.18 8.42 -21.14
C ALA A 13 -1.83 7.35 -20.10
N ALA A 14 -1.18 7.75 -19.00
CA ALA A 14 -0.85 6.88 -17.88
C ALA A 14 -2.10 6.34 -17.17
N ALA A 15 -3.09 7.20 -16.93
CA ALA A 15 -4.38 6.82 -16.34
C ALA A 15 -5.23 5.90 -17.24
N SER A 16 -5.01 5.93 -18.56
CA SER A 16 -5.68 5.01 -19.50
C SER A 16 -5.18 3.57 -19.42
N GLY A 17 -3.98 3.35 -18.89
CA GLY A 17 -3.34 2.03 -18.80
C GLY A 17 -2.82 1.44 -20.11
N VAL A 18 -3.02 2.13 -21.25
CA VAL A 18 -2.58 1.67 -22.56
C VAL A 18 -1.10 2.00 -22.76
N VAL A 19 -0.23 1.03 -22.42
CA VAL A 19 1.24 1.18 -22.46
C VAL A 19 1.78 1.71 -23.81
N PRO A 20 1.30 1.25 -24.99
CA PRO A 20 1.75 1.83 -26.26
C PRO A 20 1.45 3.33 -26.41
N ASN A 21 0.26 3.76 -25.98
CA ASN A 21 -0.12 5.17 -26.02
C ASN A 21 0.72 6.00 -25.04
N LEU A 22 0.99 5.45 -23.86
CA LEU A 22 1.87 6.07 -22.88
C LEU A 22 3.31 6.22 -23.42
N SER A 23 3.85 5.18 -24.06
CA SER A 23 5.18 5.22 -24.67
C SER A 23 5.26 6.26 -25.78
N ALA A 24 4.27 6.29 -26.68
CA ALA A 24 4.17 7.31 -27.74
C ALA A 24 4.04 8.73 -27.17
N ALA A 25 3.23 8.91 -26.12
CA ALA A 25 3.07 10.20 -25.45
C ALA A 25 4.36 10.68 -24.78
N LEU A 26 5.13 9.77 -24.17
CA LEU A 26 6.45 10.09 -23.59
C LEU A 26 7.47 10.50 -24.64
N GLN A 27 7.54 9.77 -25.75
CA GLN A 27 8.40 10.11 -26.89
C GLN A 27 8.03 11.49 -27.47
N ALA A 28 6.73 11.77 -27.64
CA ALA A 28 6.25 13.05 -28.17
C ALA A 28 6.45 14.22 -27.20
N ALA A 29 6.36 13.98 -25.89
CA ALA A 29 6.59 14.99 -24.87
C ALA A 29 8.09 15.35 -24.72
N GLY A 30 8.98 14.39 -25.01
CA GLY A 30 10.43 14.53 -24.87
C GLY A 30 10.90 14.61 -23.41
N CYS A 31 10.13 14.05 -22.48
CA CYS A 31 10.41 14.09 -21.04
C CYS A 31 10.67 12.68 -20.51
N ALA A 32 11.60 12.57 -19.55
CA ALA A 32 11.81 11.34 -18.80
C ALA A 32 10.54 10.95 -18.00
N PRO A 33 10.34 9.67 -17.67
CA PRO A 33 9.23 9.24 -16.81
C PRO A 33 9.32 9.97 -15.46
N VAL A 34 8.36 10.84 -15.19
CA VAL A 34 8.28 11.63 -13.95
C VAL A 34 7.42 10.89 -12.94
N TYR A 35 7.80 10.94 -11.66
CA TYR A 35 7.04 10.34 -10.56
C TYR A 35 5.55 10.72 -10.56
N ASP A 36 5.23 11.95 -10.94
CA ASP A 36 3.84 12.43 -11.03
C ASP A 36 2.99 11.67 -12.06
N VAL A 37 3.60 11.23 -13.17
CA VAL A 37 2.91 10.46 -14.21
C VAL A 37 2.73 9.01 -13.75
N PHE A 38 3.70 8.47 -13.02
CA PHE A 38 3.56 7.18 -12.34
C PHE A 38 2.43 7.22 -11.31
N LEU A 39 2.32 8.29 -10.51
CA LEU A 39 1.22 8.48 -9.57
C LEU A 39 -0.13 8.56 -10.26
N ALA A 40 -0.23 9.19 -11.43
CA ALA A 40 -1.48 9.21 -12.20
C ALA A 40 -1.91 7.80 -12.65
N ALA A 41 -0.98 6.96 -13.13
CA ALA A 41 -1.26 5.55 -13.40
C ALA A 41 -1.66 4.79 -12.13
N ALA A 42 -1.00 5.08 -11.01
CA ALA A 42 -1.27 4.46 -9.71
C ALA A 42 -2.66 4.77 -9.18
N ALA A 43 -3.02 6.05 -9.17
CA ALA A 43 -4.33 6.54 -8.76
C ALA A 43 -5.46 5.96 -9.62
N ALA A 44 -5.20 5.75 -10.92
CA ALA A 44 -6.12 5.08 -11.84
C ALA A 44 -6.10 3.55 -11.74
N GLY A 45 -5.28 2.95 -10.87
CA GLY A 45 -5.18 1.50 -10.68
C GLY A 45 -4.53 0.75 -11.85
N GLN A 46 -3.81 1.45 -12.73
CA GLN A 46 -3.28 0.90 -13.99
C GLN A 46 -1.96 0.15 -13.80
N LEU A 47 -2.06 -1.08 -13.29
CA LEU A 47 -0.90 -1.91 -12.94
C LEU A 47 0.09 -2.12 -14.09
N ALA A 48 -0.39 -2.28 -15.34
CA ALA A 48 0.46 -2.46 -16.51
C ALA A 48 1.33 -1.23 -16.81
N ALA A 49 0.74 -0.03 -16.75
CA ALA A 49 1.46 1.23 -16.91
C ALA A 49 2.46 1.45 -15.76
N CYS A 50 2.08 1.15 -14.51
CA CYS A 50 2.97 1.24 -13.37
C CYS A 50 4.19 0.31 -13.52
N ARG A 51 3.98 -0.96 -13.89
CA ARG A 51 5.09 -1.92 -14.14
C ARG A 51 6.01 -1.45 -15.27
N TRP A 52 5.43 -0.90 -16.33
CA TRP A 52 6.20 -0.34 -17.43
C TRP A 52 7.08 0.81 -16.96
N PHE A 53 6.57 1.74 -16.14
CA PHE A 53 7.38 2.80 -15.54
C PHE A 53 8.57 2.26 -14.71
N LEU A 54 8.38 1.17 -13.98
CA LEU A 54 9.48 0.55 -13.21
C LEU A 54 10.56 0.00 -14.13
N GLN A 55 10.18 -0.63 -15.24
CA GLN A 55 11.12 -1.15 -16.24
C GLN A 55 11.91 -0.03 -16.93
N GLN A 56 11.32 1.16 -17.08
CA GLN A 56 11.99 2.34 -17.60
C GLN A 56 12.92 3.02 -16.57
N GLY A 57 13.07 2.44 -15.37
CA GLY A 57 13.92 2.99 -14.32
C GLY A 57 13.31 4.20 -13.62
N CYS A 58 11.99 4.35 -13.61
CA CYS A 58 11.34 5.37 -12.78
C CYS A 58 11.75 5.13 -11.32
N PRO A 59 12.39 6.11 -10.65
CA PRO A 59 12.87 5.93 -9.29
C PRO A 59 11.65 5.79 -8.38
N ILE A 60 11.36 4.55 -7.99
CA ILE A 60 10.54 4.30 -6.80
C ILE A 60 11.48 4.55 -5.62
N PRO A 61 11.11 5.41 -4.66
CA PRO A 61 11.90 5.54 -3.44
C PRO A 61 12.13 4.16 -2.84
N HIS A 62 13.40 3.83 -2.56
CA HIS A 62 13.78 2.64 -1.80
C HIS A 62 13.00 2.64 -0.48
N ASP A 63 12.32 1.54 -0.18
CA ASP A 63 11.18 1.57 0.72
C ASP A 63 11.47 0.77 1.98
N ASP A 64 11.96 1.47 3.00
CA ASP A 64 11.99 1.01 4.39
C ASP A 64 10.60 1.12 5.05
N GLY A 65 9.50 1.02 4.28
CA GLY A 65 8.12 1.22 4.74
C GLY A 65 7.62 2.66 4.67
N GLN A 66 8.50 3.64 4.41
CA GLN A 66 8.16 5.07 4.31
C GLN A 66 7.04 5.37 3.31
N ALA A 67 6.92 4.56 2.29
CA ALA A 67 5.85 4.69 1.33
C ALA A 67 4.46 4.38 1.84
N TYR A 68 4.35 3.30 2.62
CA TYR A 68 3.10 2.90 3.23
C TYR A 68 2.75 3.92 4.30
N MET A 69 3.74 4.43 5.06
CA MET A 69 3.55 5.57 5.96
C MET A 69 3.02 6.81 5.25
N ALA A 70 3.64 7.22 4.13
CA ALA A 70 3.18 8.38 3.34
C ALA A 70 1.77 8.17 2.78
N ALA A 71 1.47 6.98 2.25
CA ALA A 71 0.13 6.63 1.78
C ALA A 71 -0.90 6.65 2.93
N CYS A 72 -0.53 6.17 4.13
CA CYS A 72 -1.36 6.21 5.32
C CYS A 72 -1.62 7.66 5.78
N CYS A 73 -0.58 8.48 5.90
CA CYS A 73 -0.70 9.89 6.29
C CYS A 73 -1.58 10.69 5.32
N ASN A 74 -1.52 10.36 4.02
CA ASN A 74 -2.30 11.04 2.98
C ASN A 74 -3.68 10.40 2.73
N GLY A 75 -3.98 9.25 3.35
CA GLY A 75 -5.19 8.47 3.06
C GLY A 75 -5.25 7.90 1.63
N ASP A 76 -4.11 7.80 0.94
CA ASP A 76 -4.01 7.39 -0.46
C ASP A 76 -4.00 5.87 -0.60
N MET A 77 -5.20 5.28 -0.56
CA MET A 77 -5.39 3.84 -0.67
C MET A 77 -4.96 3.30 -2.04
N ALA A 78 -5.09 4.08 -3.11
CA ALA A 78 -4.71 3.65 -4.45
C ALA A 78 -3.20 3.40 -4.54
N THR A 79 -2.40 4.31 -3.99
CA THR A 79 -0.94 4.14 -3.90
C THR A 79 -0.55 2.96 -3.02
N ALA A 80 -1.21 2.77 -1.86
CA ALA A 80 -0.94 1.64 -0.98
C ALA A 80 -1.25 0.28 -1.67
N VAL A 81 -2.41 0.17 -2.33
CA VAL A 81 -2.82 -1.03 -3.08
C VAL A 81 -1.86 -1.31 -4.23
N LEU A 82 -1.47 -0.28 -4.98
CA LEU A 82 -0.52 -0.45 -6.08
C LEU A 82 0.80 -1.00 -5.55
N ARG A 83 1.36 -0.38 -4.51
CA ARG A 83 2.63 -0.82 -3.91
C ARG A 83 2.56 -2.28 -3.48
N ARG A 84 1.43 -2.69 -2.91
CA ARG A 84 1.22 -4.10 -2.56
C ARG A 84 1.20 -5.01 -3.78
N ARG A 85 0.52 -4.62 -4.87
CA ARG A 85 0.49 -5.37 -6.14
C ARG A 85 1.84 -5.41 -6.85
N LEU A 86 2.69 -4.41 -6.61
CA LEU A 86 4.07 -4.35 -7.10
C LEU A 86 5.03 -5.20 -6.26
N GLY A 87 4.57 -5.78 -5.14
CA GLY A 87 5.40 -6.62 -4.27
C GLY A 87 6.34 -5.83 -3.37
N VAL A 88 6.08 -4.54 -3.17
CA VAL A 88 6.90 -3.70 -2.29
C VAL A 88 6.77 -4.19 -0.85
N PRO A 89 7.89 -4.47 -0.16
CA PRO A 89 7.88 -4.95 1.22
C PRO A 89 7.27 -3.89 2.15
N TRP A 90 6.60 -4.33 3.20
CA TRP A 90 5.94 -3.43 4.16
C TRP A 90 6.92 -2.55 4.96
N GLY A 91 8.22 -2.86 4.94
CA GLY A 91 9.20 -2.27 5.83
C GLY A 91 9.24 -2.97 7.20
N PRO A 92 9.78 -2.30 8.23
CA PRO A 92 9.81 -2.80 9.59
C PRO A 92 8.40 -3.17 10.09
N PRO A 93 8.25 -4.30 10.80
CA PRO A 93 6.94 -4.76 11.24
C PRO A 93 6.34 -3.81 12.28
N GLY A 94 5.09 -3.43 12.06
CA GLY A 94 4.28 -2.60 12.97
C GLY A 94 4.21 -1.12 12.65
N GLU A 95 5.19 -0.54 11.93
CA GLU A 95 5.23 0.91 11.65
C GLU A 95 4.03 1.37 10.81
N ALA A 96 3.77 0.70 9.68
CA ALA A 96 2.64 1.06 8.81
C ALA A 96 1.27 0.89 9.50
N VAL A 97 1.13 -0.07 10.42
CA VAL A 97 -0.11 -0.31 11.17
C VAL A 97 -0.29 0.76 12.24
N TYR A 98 0.77 1.11 12.98
CA TYR A 98 0.74 2.15 14.00
C TYR A 98 0.35 3.50 13.41
N ASP A 99 1.01 3.90 12.32
CA ASP A 99 0.69 5.15 11.61
C ASP A 99 -0.76 5.17 11.11
N ALA A 100 -1.24 4.03 10.59
CA ALA A 100 -2.61 3.93 10.10
C ALA A 100 -3.66 4.03 11.21
N VAL A 101 -3.36 3.52 12.41
CA VAL A 101 -4.24 3.64 13.57
C VAL A 101 -4.33 5.09 14.05
N GLU A 102 -3.22 5.81 14.05
CA GLU A 102 -3.13 7.18 14.59
C GLU A 102 -3.59 8.24 13.58
N ARG A 103 -3.37 8.04 12.28
CA ARG A 103 -3.41 9.13 11.28
C ARG A 103 -4.28 8.83 10.06
N SER A 104 -4.81 7.62 9.90
CA SER A 104 -5.53 7.22 8.68
C SER A 104 -7.01 6.91 8.92
N PRO A 105 -7.85 7.03 7.86
CA PRO A 105 -9.22 6.54 7.90
C PRO A 105 -9.30 5.04 8.18
N LEU A 106 -10.31 4.59 8.94
CA LEU A 106 -10.53 3.16 9.26
C LEU A 106 -10.51 2.20 8.05
N PRO A 107 -11.01 2.57 6.85
CA PRO A 107 -10.90 1.71 5.68
C PRO A 107 -9.45 1.39 5.29
N MET A 108 -8.52 2.34 5.48
CA MET A 108 -7.09 2.12 5.23
C MET A 108 -6.52 1.08 6.20
N LEU A 109 -6.80 1.24 7.49
CA LEU A 109 -6.36 0.30 8.51
C LEU A 109 -6.92 -1.11 8.26
N ARG A 110 -8.22 -1.21 7.93
CA ARG A 110 -8.84 -2.50 7.57
C ARG A 110 -8.13 -3.15 6.38
N TRP A 111 -7.87 -2.36 5.34
CA TRP A 111 -7.19 -2.87 4.15
C TRP A 111 -5.77 -3.36 4.47
N LEU A 112 -4.99 -2.65 5.30
CA LEU A 112 -3.65 -3.09 5.70
C LEU A 112 -3.66 -4.43 6.41
N LEU A 113 -4.63 -4.65 7.30
CA LEU A 113 -4.78 -5.90 8.04
C LEU A 113 -5.21 -7.05 7.13
N GLU A 114 -6.17 -6.81 6.23
CA GLU A 114 -6.60 -7.78 5.22
C GLU A 114 -5.49 -8.12 4.21
N ALA A 115 -4.63 -7.16 3.88
CA ALA A 115 -3.48 -7.35 3.01
C ALA A 115 -2.30 -8.10 3.69
N GLY A 116 -2.43 -8.42 4.99
CA GLY A 116 -1.44 -9.15 5.77
C GLY A 116 -0.24 -8.29 6.19
N CYS A 117 -0.45 -6.99 6.43
CA CYS A 117 0.60 -6.14 6.98
C CYS A 117 0.95 -6.60 8.41
N PRO A 118 2.24 -6.86 8.72
CA PRO A 118 2.64 -7.29 10.04
C PRO A 118 2.44 -6.14 11.04
N ALA A 119 1.61 -6.37 12.06
CA ALA A 119 1.40 -5.40 13.15
C ALA A 119 2.61 -5.27 14.10
N GLY A 120 3.63 -6.12 13.97
CA GLY A 120 4.84 -6.04 14.79
C GLY A 120 4.64 -6.29 16.28
N PRO A 121 5.73 -6.51 17.04
CA PRO A 121 5.68 -6.66 18.48
C PRO A 121 5.50 -5.32 19.22
N SER A 122 5.72 -4.20 18.52
CA SER A 122 5.74 -2.82 19.05
C SER A 122 4.37 -2.15 19.09
N VAL A 123 3.34 -2.73 18.46
CA VAL A 123 1.97 -2.23 18.62
C VAL A 123 1.44 -2.71 19.96
N ASP A 124 1.96 -2.07 21.01
CA ASP A 124 1.54 -2.30 22.38
C ASP A 124 0.11 -1.77 22.54
N LEU A 125 -0.85 -2.70 22.44
CA LEU A 125 -2.27 -2.46 22.69
C LEU A 125 -2.53 -1.79 24.05
N ALA A 126 -1.57 -1.86 25.00
CA ALA A 126 -1.65 -1.15 26.28
C ALA A 126 -1.53 0.37 26.12
N SER A 127 -0.78 0.87 25.14
CA SER A 127 -0.67 2.31 24.85
C SER A 127 -1.96 2.87 24.24
N GLY A 128 -2.61 2.13 23.33
CA GLY A 128 -3.92 2.51 22.77
C GLY A 128 -5.05 2.57 23.83
N ARG A 129 -4.92 1.82 24.92
CA ARG A 129 -5.82 1.88 26.08
C ARG A 129 -5.68 3.17 26.89
N ALA A 130 -4.50 3.77 26.93
CA ALA A 130 -4.22 4.99 27.70
C ALA A 130 -4.73 6.27 27.03
N ILE A 131 -4.88 6.27 25.70
CA ILE A 131 -5.26 7.45 24.89
C ILE A 131 -6.80 7.54 24.71
N GLY A 132 -7.55 6.54 25.19
CA GLY A 132 -9.01 6.52 25.11
C GLY A 132 -9.51 6.02 23.77
N ARG A 133 -9.55 4.69 23.62
CA ARG A 133 -10.27 3.88 22.61
C ARG A 133 -10.71 4.65 21.35
N CYS A 134 -9.75 4.89 20.46
CA CYS A 134 -10.05 5.25 19.07
C CYS A 134 -10.55 3.98 18.35
N GLU A 135 -11.54 4.09 17.45
CA GLU A 135 -12.11 2.95 16.70
C GLU A 135 -11.04 2.11 15.96
N GLY A 136 -9.91 2.72 15.60
CA GLY A 136 -8.78 2.02 14.96
C GLY A 136 -8.11 0.99 15.87
N TRP A 137 -7.88 1.32 17.14
CA TRP A 137 -7.27 0.41 18.12
C TRP A 137 -8.20 -0.78 18.42
N GLU A 138 -9.51 -0.57 18.45
CA GLU A 138 -10.49 -1.65 18.61
C GLU A 138 -10.49 -2.59 17.42
N LEU A 139 -10.48 -2.06 16.19
CA LEU A 139 -10.44 -2.84 14.97
C LEU A 139 -9.18 -3.72 14.92
N LEU A 140 -8.02 -3.15 15.25
CA LEU A 140 -6.76 -3.88 15.29
C LEU A 140 -6.79 -4.99 16.35
N SER A 141 -7.26 -4.69 17.56
CA SER A 141 -7.34 -5.65 18.66
C SER A 141 -8.18 -6.88 18.28
N ARG A 142 -9.34 -6.66 17.66
CA ARG A 142 -10.21 -7.76 17.19
C ARG A 142 -9.50 -8.61 16.13
N HIS A 143 -8.86 -7.99 15.15
CA HIS A 143 -8.18 -8.71 14.08
C HIS A 143 -7.06 -9.61 14.63
N LEU A 144 -6.26 -9.11 15.58
CA LEU A 144 -5.18 -9.89 16.20
C LEU A 144 -5.71 -11.08 17.02
N GLU A 145 -6.82 -10.89 17.73
CA GLU A 145 -7.47 -11.97 18.50
C GLU A 145 -8.05 -13.05 17.57
N GLU A 146 -8.70 -12.66 16.47
CA GLU A 146 -9.16 -13.57 15.43
C GLU A 146 -8.01 -14.41 14.84
N GLN A 147 -6.89 -13.76 14.50
CA GLN A 147 -5.69 -14.45 13.99
C GLN A 147 -5.13 -15.45 15.02
N ARG A 148 -5.08 -15.08 16.29
CA ARG A 148 -4.63 -15.95 17.39
C ARG A 148 -5.53 -17.18 17.55
N GLN A 149 -6.85 -17.00 17.46
CA GLN A 149 -7.82 -18.10 17.53
C GLN A 149 -7.75 -19.03 16.32
N LEU A 150 -7.55 -18.50 15.12
CA LEU A 150 -7.33 -19.32 13.93
C LEU A 150 -6.04 -20.14 14.05
N GLN A 151 -4.97 -19.55 14.56
CA GLN A 151 -3.70 -20.24 14.79
C GLN A 151 -3.82 -21.33 15.87
N SER A 152 -4.54 -21.09 16.97
CA SER A 152 -4.74 -22.12 18.00
C SER A 152 -5.55 -23.30 17.47
N ARG A 153 -6.65 -23.03 16.75
CA ARG A 153 -7.46 -24.08 16.09
C ARG A 153 -6.66 -24.88 15.07
N ALA A 154 -5.82 -24.23 14.26
CA ALA A 154 -4.96 -24.92 13.31
C ALA A 154 -3.93 -25.83 14.00
N ARG A 155 -3.34 -25.38 15.12
CA ARG A 155 -2.43 -26.18 15.95
C ARG A 155 -3.14 -27.39 16.56
N ASP A 156 -4.33 -27.22 17.10
CA ASP A 156 -5.12 -28.30 17.69
C ASP A 156 -5.58 -29.31 16.64
N ALA A 157 -5.98 -28.86 15.45
CA ALA A 157 -6.31 -29.73 14.32
C ALA A 157 -5.09 -30.53 13.83
N GLY A 158 -3.93 -29.87 13.70
CA GLY A 158 -2.68 -30.54 13.33
C GLY A 158 -2.22 -31.59 14.35
N ARG A 159 -2.39 -31.30 15.65
CA ARG A 159 -2.13 -32.28 16.73
C ARG A 159 -3.06 -33.48 16.67
N ARG A 160 -4.35 -33.27 16.37
CA ARG A 160 -5.32 -34.37 16.22
C ARG A 160 -5.02 -35.26 15.02
N CYS A 161 -4.59 -34.70 13.88
CA CYS A 161 -4.16 -35.49 12.72
C CYS A 161 -2.84 -36.25 12.94
N ALA A 162 -1.93 -35.76 13.78
CA ALA A 162 -0.65 -36.43 14.06
C ALA A 162 -0.76 -37.62 15.04
N ILE A 163 -1.93 -37.84 15.63
CA ILE A 163 -2.21 -38.91 16.61
C ILE A 163 -3.01 -40.07 15.97
N CYS A 164 -3.51 -39.90 14.74
CA CYS A 164 -4.19 -40.94 13.94
C CYS A 164 -3.22 -41.57 12.93
#